data_AF-A0A0M8THZ6-F1
#
_entry.id   AF-A0A0M8THZ6-F1
#
_cell.length_a   1.000
_cell.length_b   1.000
_cell.length_c   1.000
_cell.angle_alpha   90.00
_cell.angle_beta   90.00
_cell.angle_gamma   90.00
#
_symmetry.space_group_name_H-M   'P 1'
#
loop_
_entity.id
_entity.type
_entity.pdbx_description
1 polymer ?
#
loop_
_entity_poly.entity_id
_entity_poly.type
_entity_poly.pdbx_seq_one_letter_code
_entity_poly.pdbx_strand_id
1 'polypeptide(L)'
;MTDSHTTWGGPQEYTDAFLRSARRAVRDLCERRGAEFESLTHDAAPDAAGDMIVAATAVVRFRGHRCAFRRGIWPPSHPATTRAAIYATVLEERLLTRVHPLPDDGTSTLDL
;
A
#
# COMPACT_ATOMS: atom_id res chain seq x y z
N MET A 1 -10.47 30.46 1.58
CA MET A 1 -9.33 29.56 1.79
C MET A 1 -9.64 28.77 3.04
N THR A 2 -9.97 27.49 2.91
CA THR A 2 -10.27 26.63 4.06
C THR A 2 -9.02 25.81 4.33
N ASP A 3 -8.22 26.25 5.28
CA ASP A 3 -7.10 25.49 5.83
C ASP A 3 -7.66 24.20 6.43
N SER A 4 -7.62 23.13 5.64
CA SER A 4 -7.97 21.79 6.10
C SER A 4 -6.80 21.28 6.94
N HIS A 5 -6.74 21.72 8.20
CA HIS A 5 -5.87 21.14 9.20
C HIS A 5 -6.14 19.63 9.24
N THR A 6 -5.22 18.84 8.69
CA THR A 6 -5.31 17.39 8.69
C THR A 6 -5.36 16.91 10.13
N THR A 7 -6.52 16.44 10.59
CA THR A 7 -6.75 15.78 11.89
C THR A 7 -5.80 14.60 12.15
N TRP A 8 -5.04 14.19 11.13
CA TRP A 8 -4.23 12.99 11.05
C TRP A 8 -2.71 13.25 11.14
N GLY A 9 -2.29 14.49 11.40
CA GLY A 9 -0.89 14.90 11.40
C GLY A 9 -0.37 15.24 9.99
N GLY A 10 0.94 15.37 9.87
CA GLY A 10 1.62 15.58 8.58
C GLY A 10 1.74 14.30 7.73
N PRO A 11 2.14 14.40 6.44
CA PRO A 11 2.30 13.24 5.57
C PRO A 11 3.20 12.15 6.15
N GLN A 12 4.30 12.55 6.82
CA GLN A 12 5.25 11.66 7.47
C GLN A 12 4.60 10.86 8.60
N GLU A 13 3.96 11.55 9.55
CA GLU A 13 3.35 10.94 10.75
C GLU A 13 2.24 9.96 10.38
N TYR A 14 1.41 10.34 9.41
CA TYR A 14 0.37 9.48 8.88
C TYR A 14 0.96 8.25 8.18
N THR A 15 2.00 8.43 7.35
CA THR A 15 2.64 7.34 6.63
C THR A 15 3.25 6.33 7.60
N ASP A 16 3.93 6.78 8.64
CA ASP A 16 4.48 5.90 9.68
C ASP A 16 3.40 5.10 10.42
N ALA A 17 2.30 5.76 10.79
CA ALA A 17 1.15 5.11 11.41
C ALA A 17 0.49 4.08 10.48
N PHE A 18 0.39 4.42 9.19
CA PHE A 18 -0.15 3.53 8.16
C PHE A 18 0.75 2.31 8.00
N LEU A 19 2.06 2.49 7.82
CA LEU A 19 3.01 1.39 7.57
C LEU A 19 3.04 0.39 8.73
N ARG A 20 3.00 0.85 9.98
CA ARG A 20 2.89 -0.03 11.16
C ARG A 20 1.62 -0.88 11.11
N SER A 21 0.48 -0.25 10.83
CA SER A 21 -0.83 -0.92 10.78
C SER A 21 -0.92 -1.88 9.58
N ALA A 22 -0.47 -1.44 8.41
CA ALA A 22 -0.53 -2.19 7.16
C ALA A 22 0.40 -3.40 7.18
N ARG A 23 1.62 -3.27 7.74
CA ARG A 23 2.53 -4.42 7.89
C ARG A 23 1.89 -5.55 8.69
N ARG A 24 1.20 -5.22 9.78
CA ARG A 24 0.45 -6.22 10.56
C ARG A 24 -0.69 -6.82 9.74
N ALA A 25 -1.56 -5.99 9.17
CA ALA A 25 -2.72 -6.44 8.42
C ALA A 25 -2.36 -7.32 7.21
N VAL A 26 -1.28 -7.00 6.49
CA VAL A 26 -0.81 -7.79 5.34
C VAL A 26 -0.18 -9.11 5.79
N ARG A 27 0.56 -9.14 6.91
CA ARG A 27 1.08 -10.39 7.48
C ARG A 27 -0.05 -11.33 7.89
N ASP A 28 -1.04 -10.82 8.63
CA ASP A 28 -2.21 -11.58 9.04
C ASP A 28 -2.98 -12.12 7.82
N LEU A 29 -3.10 -11.32 6.75
CA LEU A 29 -3.66 -11.77 5.47
C LEU A 29 -2.86 -12.92 4.87
N CYS A 30 -1.53 -12.77 4.80
CA CYS A 30 -0.65 -13.77 4.20
C CYS A 30 -0.77 -15.11 4.93
N GLU A 31 -0.74 -15.09 6.27
CA GLU A 31 -0.95 -16.27 7.12
C GLU A 31 -2.30 -16.95 6.82
N ARG A 32 -3.40 -16.18 6.76
CA ARG A 32 -4.74 -16.73 6.47
C ARG A 32 -4.89 -17.31 5.06
N ARG A 33 -4.10 -16.84 4.09
CA ARG A 33 -4.21 -17.22 2.68
C ARG A 33 -3.11 -18.15 2.19
N GLY A 34 -2.18 -18.55 3.06
CA GLY A 34 -1.00 -19.32 2.65
C GLY A 34 -0.13 -18.55 1.66
N ALA A 35 -0.03 -17.23 1.84
CA ALA A 35 0.90 -16.38 1.12
C ALA A 35 2.12 -16.08 1.99
N GLU A 36 3.19 -15.59 1.38
CA GLU A 36 4.38 -15.14 2.08
C GLU A 36 4.52 -13.63 1.96
N PHE A 37 4.71 -12.94 3.08
CA PHE A 37 4.98 -11.50 3.08
C PHE A 37 6.47 -11.24 2.80
N GLU A 38 6.78 -10.53 1.71
CA GLU A 38 8.16 -10.14 1.40
C GLU A 38 8.48 -8.75 1.94
N SER A 39 7.73 -7.74 1.49
CA SER A 39 8.05 -6.34 1.80
C SER A 39 6.83 -5.42 1.80
N LEU A 40 6.99 -4.28 2.48
CA LEU A 40 6.09 -3.15 2.43
C LEU A 40 6.94 -1.88 2.41
N THR A 41 6.91 -1.13 1.32
CA THR A 41 7.65 0.11 1.11
C THR A 41 6.70 1.25 0.79
N HIS A 42 7.21 2.48 0.77
CA HIS A 42 6.48 3.64 0.32
C HIS A 42 7.36 4.55 -0.51
N ASP A 43 6.73 5.31 -1.41
CA ASP A 43 7.35 6.37 -2.20
C ASP A 43 6.57 7.65 -1.96
N ALA A 44 7.30 8.76 -1.81
CA ALA A 44 6.75 10.09 -1.61
C ALA A 44 7.28 11.04 -2.68
N ALA A 45 6.39 11.70 -3.41
CA ALA A 45 6.74 12.67 -4.43
C ALA A 45 5.66 13.77 -4.53
N PRO A 46 6.04 15.01 -4.88
CA PRO A 46 5.06 16.03 -5.21
C PRO A 46 4.34 15.67 -6.52
N ASP A 47 3.05 16.01 -6.62
CA ASP A 47 2.32 15.96 -7.87
C ASP A 47 2.61 17.19 -8.77
N ALA A 48 1.88 17.31 -9.88
CA ALA A 48 2.04 18.43 -10.81
C ALA A 48 1.66 19.80 -10.20
N ALA A 49 0.85 19.82 -9.14
CA ALA A 49 0.49 21.02 -8.40
C ALA A 49 1.47 21.34 -7.25
N GLY A 50 2.42 20.43 -6.98
CA GLY A 50 3.37 20.53 -5.87
C GLY A 50 2.86 19.92 -4.57
N ASP A 51 1.68 19.30 -4.57
CA ASP A 51 1.10 18.66 -3.40
C ASP A 51 1.77 17.29 -3.18
N MET A 52 2.16 17.00 -1.93
CA MET A 52 2.78 15.72 -1.60
C MET A 52 1.80 14.57 -1.87
N ILE A 53 2.24 13.55 -2.58
CA ILE A 53 1.55 12.26 -2.76
C ILE A 53 2.43 11.15 -2.21
N VAL A 54 1.83 10.26 -1.43
CA VAL A 54 2.52 9.07 -0.91
C VAL A 54 1.78 7.83 -1.37
N ALA A 55 2.51 6.86 -1.90
CA ALA A 55 2.00 5.54 -2.26
C ALA A 55 2.74 4.45 -1.49
N ALA A 56 2.02 3.39 -1.10
CA ALA A 56 2.60 2.22 -0.46
C ALA A 56 2.55 1.01 -1.39
N THR A 57 3.63 0.23 -1.41
CA THR A 57 3.79 -0.97 -2.22
C THR A 57 4.03 -2.18 -1.33
N ALA A 58 3.13 -3.16 -1.38
CA ALA A 58 3.30 -4.45 -0.74
C ALA A 58 3.73 -5.49 -1.77
N VAL A 59 4.70 -6.32 -1.39
CA VAL A 59 5.13 -7.47 -2.19
C VAL A 59 4.89 -8.75 -1.39
N VAL A 60 4.22 -9.70 -2.02
CA VAL A 60 3.89 -11.00 -1.43
C VAL A 60 4.12 -12.12 -2.43
N ARG A 61 4.39 -13.33 -1.95
CA ARG A 61 4.33 -14.56 -2.78
C ARG A 61 2.99 -15.24 -2.55
N PHE A 62 2.22 -15.43 -3.61
CA PHE A 62 0.93 -16.10 -3.55
C PHE A 62 0.84 -17.14 -4.66
N ARG A 63 0.56 -18.39 -4.28
CA ARG A 63 0.45 -19.52 -5.23
C ARG A 63 1.66 -19.66 -6.17
N GLY A 64 2.87 -19.46 -5.64
CA GLY A 64 4.12 -19.56 -6.41
C GLY A 64 4.50 -18.31 -7.21
N HIS A 65 3.64 -17.29 -7.26
CA HIS A 65 3.91 -16.05 -7.98
C HIS A 65 4.25 -14.90 -7.03
N ARG A 66 5.23 -14.09 -7.41
CA ARG A 66 5.52 -12.82 -6.75
C ARG A 66 4.55 -11.76 -7.26
N CYS A 67 3.82 -11.15 -6.34
CA CYS A 67 2.78 -10.16 -6.65
C CYS A 67 3.11 -8.85 -5.95
N ALA A 68 3.03 -7.74 -6.69
CA ALA A 68 3.18 -6.40 -6.16
C ALA A 68 1.83 -5.66 -6.20
N PHE A 69 1.52 -4.95 -5.13
CA PHE A 69 0.32 -4.12 -5.04
C PHE A 69 0.70 -2.73 -4.57
N ARG A 70 0.45 -1.73 -5.42
CA ARG A 70 0.73 -0.32 -5.14
C ARG A 70 -0.58 0.45 -4.98
N ARG A 71 -0.65 1.33 -3.98
CA ARG A 71 -1.81 2.21 -3.77
C ARG A 71 -1.43 3.52 -3.11
N GLY A 72 -2.06 4.61 -3.55
CA GLY A 72 -1.98 5.91 -2.88
C GLY A 72 -2.54 5.87 -1.45
N ILE A 73 -1.79 6.41 -0.51
CA ILE A 73 -2.13 6.47 0.92
C ILE A 73 -2.27 7.91 1.43
N TRP A 74 -1.60 8.88 0.79
CA TRP A 74 -1.70 10.30 1.08
C TRP A 74 -2.07 11.09 -0.20
N PRO A 75 -2.97 12.08 -0.13
CA PRO A 75 -3.66 12.60 1.06
C PRO A 75 -4.59 11.59 1.73
N PRO A 76 -4.80 11.70 3.06
CA PRO A 76 -5.53 10.70 3.82
C PRO A 76 -7.03 10.89 3.61
N SER A 77 -7.73 9.80 3.32
CA SER A 77 -9.21 9.78 3.27
C SER A 77 -9.83 9.14 4.52
N HIS A 78 -9.01 8.47 5.33
CA HIS A 78 -9.40 7.66 6.48
C HIS A 78 -8.29 7.71 7.53
N PRO A 79 -8.55 7.37 8.81
CA PRO A 79 -7.50 7.09 9.76
C PRO A 79 -6.52 6.03 9.25
N ALA A 80 -5.24 6.14 9.62
CA ALA A 80 -4.17 5.27 9.14
C ALA A 80 -4.48 3.77 9.33
N THR A 81 -5.03 3.38 10.49
CA THR A 81 -5.43 2.00 10.79
C THR A 81 -6.55 1.50 9.88
N THR A 82 -7.58 2.34 9.65
CA THR A 82 -8.69 2.01 8.74
C THR A 82 -8.19 1.90 7.30
N ARG A 83 -7.32 2.84 6.86
CA ARG A 83 -6.72 2.78 5.53
C ARG A 83 -5.87 1.53 5.34
N ALA A 84 -5.14 1.10 6.37
CA ALA A 84 -4.36 -0.13 6.36
C ALA A 84 -5.21 -1.39 6.23
N ALA A 85 -6.34 -1.47 6.94
CA ALA A 85 -7.29 -2.58 6.81
C ALA A 85 -7.87 -2.65 5.39
N ILE A 86 -8.32 -1.51 4.86
CA ILE A 86 -8.83 -1.40 3.48
C ILE A 86 -7.74 -1.79 2.46
N TYR A 87 -6.50 -1.39 2.70
CA TYR A 87 -5.36 -1.74 1.85
C TYR A 87 -5.17 -3.27 1.78
N ALA A 88 -5.16 -3.95 2.94
CA ALA A 88 -5.02 -5.41 2.99
C ALA A 88 -6.22 -6.12 2.35
N THR A 89 -7.46 -5.67 2.56
CA THR A 89 -8.64 -6.25 1.92
C THR A 89 -8.61 -6.13 0.40
N VAL A 90 -8.17 -4.99 -0.13
CA VAL A 90 -8.06 -4.81 -1.59
C VAL A 90 -6.89 -5.64 -2.15
N LEU A 91 -5.77 -5.75 -1.43
CA LEU A 91 -4.71 -6.68 -1.81
C LEU A 91 -5.25 -8.11 -1.90
N GLU A 92 -5.99 -8.57 -0.89
CA GLU A 92 -6.62 -9.89 -0.87
C GLU A 92 -7.55 -10.11 -2.08
N GLU A 93 -8.46 -9.17 -2.34
CA GLU A 93 -9.34 -9.21 -3.51
C GLU A 93 -8.52 -9.34 -4.79
N ARG A 94 -7.43 -8.58 -4.94
CA ARG A 94 -6.59 -8.60 -6.13
C ARG A 94 -5.84 -9.92 -6.29
N LEU A 95 -5.31 -10.49 -5.21
CA LEU A 95 -4.69 -11.81 -5.25
C LEU A 95 -5.67 -12.90 -5.69
N LEU A 96 -6.94 -12.78 -5.31
CA LEU A 96 -7.97 -13.78 -5.61
C LEU A 96 -8.61 -13.60 -6.99
N THR A 97 -8.63 -12.37 -7.54
CA THR A 97 -9.37 -12.06 -8.78
C THR A 97 -8.47 -11.71 -9.96
N ARG A 98 -7.23 -11.26 -9.72
CA ARG A 98 -6.30 -10.78 -10.73
C ARG A 98 -4.89 -11.28 -10.44
N VAL A 99 -4.64 -12.56 -10.67
CA VAL A 99 -3.26 -13.08 -10.71
C VAL A 99 -2.67 -12.69 -12.06
N HIS A 100 -2.10 -11.49 -12.15
CA HIS A 100 -1.11 -11.17 -13.18
C HIS A 100 0.26 -11.47 -12.56
N PRO A 101 0.97 -12.53 -13.00
CA PRO A 101 2.34 -12.76 -12.56
C PRO A 101 3.17 -11.53 -12.90
N LEU A 102 3.92 -10.95 -11.94
CA LEU A 102 5.02 -10.08 -12.34
C LEU A 102 6.04 -10.97 -13.06
N PRO A 103 6.52 -10.58 -14.26
CA PRO A 103 7.68 -11.23 -14.84
C PRO A 103 8.86 -11.08 -13.87
N ASP A 104 9.64 -12.14 -13.71
CA ASP A 104 10.77 -12.24 -12.76
C ASP A 104 11.98 -11.38 -13.17
N ASP A 105 11.76 -10.31 -13.95
CA ASP A 105 12.81 -9.39 -14.37
C ASP A 105 12.65 -8.06 -13.64
N GLY A 106 13.71 -7.69 -12.92
CA GLY A 106 13.82 -6.57 -11.97
C GLY A 106 13.68 -5.16 -12.55
N THR A 107 12.91 -4.96 -13.61
CA THR A 107 12.65 -3.66 -14.24
C THR A 107 11.25 -3.63 -14.87
N SER A 108 10.21 -3.79 -14.06
CA SER A 108 8.85 -3.47 -14.52
C SER A 108 8.35 -2.25 -13.78
N THR A 109 8.53 -1.10 -14.43
CA THR A 109 7.86 0.15 -14.12
C THR A 109 6.36 -0.13 -14.14
N LEU A 110 5.72 -0.03 -12.98
CA LEU A 110 4.25 -0.06 -12.90
C LEU A 110 3.75 1.22 -13.59
N ASP A 111 3.11 1.06 -14.74
CA ASP A 111 2.38 2.14 -15.40
C ASP A 111 1.22 2.62 -14.50
N LEU A 112 1.03 3.93 -14.54
CA LEU A 112 0.34 4.83 -13.60
C LEU A 112 -1.09 4.43 -13.20
#